data_AF-A0A922Z6D3-F1
#
_entry.id   AF-A0A922Z6D3-F1
#
_cell.length_a   1.000
_cell.length_b   1.000
_cell.length_c   1.000
_cell.angle_alpha   90.00
_cell.angle_beta   90.00
_cell.angle_gamma   90.00
#
_symmetry.space_group_name_H-M   'P 1'
#
loop_
_entity.id
_entity.type
_entity.pdbx_description
1 polymer ?
#
loop_
_entity_poly.entity_id
_entity_poly.type
_entity_poly.pdbx_seq_one_letter_code
_entity_poly.pdbx_strand_id
1 'polypeptide(L)'
;MLGLTSRRPAPVGAARLSFSRRNTLGWYGGWYNDPAYADLAAIADFNRDRYAIPTTPLGSIAGATASELCVKRECTFAEWFAFTASSTTARSYTDTAGILRNDLAVDQPRFDWLNGKRQLALNGQSTNLIRNITMQGAATGSPGIVPANWFVSIPTGCSRTITNIGTFNGVDIIDIRITGAASGGGLSIRPEGSLTQSPASPAQAWTFSAFAQVLTDVGGSMTDLRMAILALDAGPVQIGADDGPNQIVAAQSWSRLQNEYPATPANTAYVLPLITSGTTSWAGKTVDMVLRVGLPQLEQSPFMSPVIKTTGSAVTRAIESARMSPVIEAILQRSAASVVVRGQNMLRGQGTFIGGGASQALLRSNTSGFLPVIDGSSSLLGGGSAPAWAASTFGTFAAFDAGSRRVGRSGGTDGGDAGTPPSDRGVIYLGRLGTGPTVGDGHYDFVGIAPSRLSNARLRELAVPA
;
A
#
# COMPACT_ATOMS: atom_id res chain seq x y z
N MET A 1 45.50 -32.24 -27.83
CA MET A 1 45.81 -32.34 -26.39
C MET A 1 45.70 -30.95 -25.80
N LEU A 2 44.60 -30.67 -25.10
CA LEU A 2 44.34 -29.59 -24.11
C LEU A 2 42.84 -29.27 -24.11
N GLY A 3 42.11 -29.91 -23.20
CA GLY A 3 40.71 -29.65 -22.93
C GLY A 3 40.55 -28.47 -21.97
N LEU A 4 39.65 -27.55 -22.30
CA LEU A 4 39.24 -26.45 -21.44
C LEU A 4 37.85 -26.78 -20.88
N THR A 5 37.81 -27.27 -19.65
CA THR A 5 36.58 -27.46 -18.86
C THR A 5 36.10 -26.12 -18.33
N SER A 6 34.89 -25.71 -18.69
CA SER A 6 34.22 -24.55 -18.12
C SER A 6 33.73 -24.85 -16.70
N ARG A 7 34.25 -24.11 -15.71
CA ARG A 7 33.72 -24.12 -14.34
C ARG A 7 32.56 -23.14 -14.26
N ARG A 8 31.36 -23.65 -13.96
CA ARG A 8 30.21 -22.84 -13.53
C ARG A 8 30.52 -22.17 -12.17
N PRO A 9 30.15 -20.90 -11.95
CA PRO A 9 30.16 -20.31 -10.61
C PRO A 9 29.01 -20.87 -9.78
N ALA A 10 29.30 -21.27 -8.55
CA ALA A 10 28.30 -21.65 -7.55
C ALA A 10 27.49 -20.42 -7.08
N PRO A 11 26.22 -20.58 -6.64
CA PRO A 11 25.43 -19.49 -6.11
C PRO A 11 26.01 -19.00 -4.78
N VAL A 12 26.27 -17.69 -4.69
CA VAL A 12 26.73 -17.03 -3.47
C VAL A 12 25.58 -17.01 -2.47
N GLY A 13 25.59 -17.96 -1.53
CA GLY A 13 24.79 -17.87 -0.32
C GLY A 13 25.22 -16.63 0.46
N ALA A 14 24.28 -15.71 0.69
CA ALA A 14 24.49 -14.53 1.51
C ALA A 14 24.74 -14.95 2.97
N ALA A 15 26.00 -15.16 3.33
CA ALA A 15 26.42 -15.22 4.72
C ALA A 15 26.13 -13.85 5.36
N ARG A 16 25.11 -13.80 6.23
CA ARG A 16 24.83 -12.66 7.11
C ARG A 16 26.03 -12.47 8.04
N LEU A 17 26.95 -11.58 7.66
CA LEU A 17 27.96 -11.03 8.57
C LEU A 17 27.23 -10.13 9.57
N SER A 18 26.93 -10.65 10.76
CA SER A 18 26.49 -9.84 11.90
C SER A 18 27.66 -8.97 12.36
N PHE A 19 27.77 -7.77 11.81
CA PHE A 19 28.65 -6.75 12.36
C PHE A 19 28.05 -6.24 13.67
N SER A 20 28.32 -6.96 14.76
CA SER A 20 28.33 -6.37 16.10
C SER A 20 29.44 -5.32 16.10
N ARG A 21 29.10 -4.05 15.83
CA ARG A 21 30.01 -2.94 16.07
C ARG A 21 30.29 -2.93 17.58
N ARG A 22 31.50 -3.38 17.97
CA ARG A 22 32.05 -3.13 19.30
C ARG A 22 32.12 -1.62 19.49
N ASN A 23 31.16 -1.07 20.22
CA ASN A 23 31.22 0.31 20.69
C ASN A 23 32.18 0.36 21.87
N THR A 24 33.25 1.14 21.78
CA THR A 24 34.42 1.20 22.68
C THR A 24 34.12 1.80 24.07
N LEU A 25 32.85 1.90 24.48
CA LEU A 25 32.40 2.61 25.69
C LEU A 25 31.72 1.71 26.75
N GLY A 26 31.93 0.39 26.75
CA GLY A 26 31.64 -0.46 27.92
C GLY A 26 30.18 -0.71 28.31
N TRP A 27 29.19 -0.16 27.58
CA TRP A 27 27.78 -0.50 27.76
C TRP A 27 27.41 -1.71 26.90
N TYR A 28 27.51 -2.91 27.47
CA TYR A 28 27.05 -4.18 26.86
C TYR A 28 25.52 -4.30 26.91
N GLY A 29 24.80 -3.36 26.30
CA GLY A 29 23.36 -3.46 26.08
C GLY A 29 23.05 -3.75 24.62
N GLY A 30 22.09 -4.64 24.34
CA GLY A 30 21.48 -4.70 23.01
C GLY A 30 20.88 -3.34 22.65
N TRP A 31 20.68 -3.05 21.36
CA TRP A 31 20.12 -1.75 20.90
C TRP A 31 18.75 -1.43 21.51
N TYR A 32 18.03 -2.45 21.97
CA TYR A 32 16.74 -2.36 22.65
C TYR A 32 16.83 -1.90 24.12
N ASN A 33 18.05 -1.72 24.66
CA ASN A 33 18.30 -1.13 25.98
C ASN A 33 18.49 0.39 25.92
N ASP A 34 18.41 0.98 24.73
CA ASP A 34 18.36 2.44 24.58
C ASP A 34 17.24 3.03 25.46
N PRO A 35 17.46 4.15 26.18
CA PRO A 35 16.43 4.81 26.97
C PRO A 35 15.12 5.05 26.21
N ALA A 36 15.19 5.26 24.89
CA ALA A 36 14.01 5.39 24.03
C ALA A 36 13.09 4.15 24.06
N TYR A 37 13.60 2.98 24.45
CA TYR A 37 12.87 1.70 24.48
C TYR A 37 12.82 1.04 25.86
N ALA A 38 13.29 1.70 26.91
CA ALA A 38 13.43 1.10 28.24
C ALA A 38 12.13 0.47 28.78
N ASP A 39 10.99 1.12 28.52
CA ASP A 39 9.67 0.70 29.02
C ASP A 39 8.96 -0.34 28.11
N LEU A 40 9.57 -0.68 26.98
CA LEU A 40 8.98 -1.63 26.03
C LEU A 40 9.45 -3.04 26.36
N ALA A 41 8.51 -3.96 26.50
CA ALA A 41 8.79 -5.40 26.54
C ALA A 41 9.07 -5.93 25.12
N ALA A 42 8.50 -5.28 24.11
CA ALA A 42 8.50 -5.77 22.76
C ALA A 42 8.63 -4.64 21.72
N ILE A 43 9.54 -4.80 20.75
CA ILE A 43 9.87 -3.80 19.73
C ILE A 43 9.98 -4.45 18.34
N ALA A 44 9.27 -3.90 17.35
CA ALA A 44 9.54 -4.09 15.92
C ALA A 44 9.87 -2.73 15.29
N ASP A 45 11.12 -2.51 14.90
CA ASP A 45 11.59 -1.32 14.18
C ASP A 45 11.91 -1.70 12.74
N PHE A 46 10.91 -1.52 11.86
CA PHE A 46 10.99 -1.95 10.46
C PHE A 46 12.02 -1.16 9.66
N ASN A 47 12.19 0.12 10.00
CA ASN A 47 13.14 1.04 9.36
C ASN A 47 14.59 0.56 9.50
N ARG A 48 14.91 -0.12 10.60
CA ARG A 48 16.26 -0.62 10.89
C ARG A 48 16.40 -2.15 10.84
N ASP A 49 15.37 -2.86 10.36
CA ASP A 49 15.31 -4.32 10.30
C ASP A 49 15.69 -5.01 11.63
N ARG A 50 15.13 -4.53 12.75
CA ARG A 50 15.48 -5.04 14.09
C ARG A 50 14.25 -5.27 14.96
N TYR A 51 14.27 -6.38 15.69
CA TYR A 51 13.15 -6.89 16.48
C TYR A 51 13.66 -7.39 17.83
N ALA A 52 12.92 -7.16 18.92
CA ALA A 52 13.31 -7.59 20.26
C ALA A 52 12.13 -7.95 21.16
N ILE A 53 12.09 -9.19 21.65
CA ILE A 53 11.05 -9.75 22.54
C ILE A 53 11.61 -9.99 23.94
N PRO A 54 10.75 -10.19 24.97
CA PRO A 54 11.22 -10.59 26.29
C PRO A 54 12.00 -11.90 26.26
N THR A 55 12.95 -12.05 27.19
CA THR A 55 13.61 -13.35 27.44
C THR A 55 12.71 -14.31 28.24
N THR A 56 11.65 -13.79 28.85
CA THR A 56 10.69 -14.56 29.65
C THR A 56 9.98 -15.63 28.80
N PRO A 57 9.97 -16.91 29.24
CA PRO A 57 9.24 -17.96 28.54
C PRO A 57 7.74 -17.67 28.46
N LEU A 58 7.08 -18.09 27.36
CA LEU A 58 5.67 -17.83 27.07
C LEU A 58 4.74 -18.12 28.27
N GLY A 59 4.88 -19.30 28.88
CA GLY A 59 4.04 -19.72 30.01
C GLY A 59 4.23 -18.89 31.30
N SER A 60 5.31 -18.12 31.39
CA SER A 60 5.64 -17.28 32.55
C SER A 60 5.22 -15.81 32.35
N ILE A 61 4.82 -15.41 31.14
CA ILE A 61 4.51 -14.00 30.83
C ILE A 61 3.36 -13.46 31.67
N ALA A 62 2.34 -14.26 31.98
CA ALA A 62 1.19 -13.82 32.77
C ALA A 62 1.57 -13.43 34.21
N GLY A 63 2.51 -14.17 34.82
CA GLY A 63 2.96 -13.96 36.19
C GLY A 63 4.16 -13.03 36.36
N ALA A 64 4.90 -12.75 35.27
CA ALA A 64 6.10 -11.91 35.33
C ALA A 64 5.79 -10.45 35.70
N THR A 65 6.73 -9.80 36.36
CA THR A 65 6.74 -8.36 36.61
C THR A 65 7.00 -7.57 35.32
N ALA A 66 6.62 -6.30 35.31
CA ALA A 66 6.90 -5.42 34.16
C ALA A 66 8.41 -5.31 33.87
N SER A 67 9.24 -5.23 34.91
CA SER A 67 10.70 -5.16 34.78
C SER A 67 11.30 -6.44 34.20
N GLU A 68 10.81 -7.62 34.58
CA GLU A 68 11.26 -8.89 33.99
C GLU A 68 10.91 -8.97 32.51
N LEU A 69 9.71 -8.52 32.12
CA LEU A 69 9.30 -8.48 30.71
C LEU A 69 10.08 -7.44 29.88
N CYS A 70 10.65 -6.41 30.52
CA CYS A 70 11.55 -5.47 29.85
C CYS A 70 12.98 -6.01 29.68
N VAL A 71 13.33 -7.19 30.22
CA VAL A 71 14.57 -7.88 29.87
C VAL A 71 14.37 -8.57 28.52
N LYS A 72 15.05 -8.03 27.50
CA LYS A 72 14.81 -8.36 26.09
C LYS A 72 15.98 -9.14 25.47
N ARG A 73 15.69 -9.81 24.36
CA ARG A 73 16.67 -10.37 23.42
C ARG A 73 16.31 -9.97 22.00
N GLU A 74 17.29 -9.98 21.11
CA GLU A 74 17.02 -9.90 19.67
C GLU A 74 16.21 -11.12 19.21
N CYS A 75 15.39 -10.90 18.19
CA CYS A 75 14.67 -11.97 17.50
C CYS A 75 14.53 -11.65 16.01
N THR A 76 14.05 -12.63 15.26
CA THR A 76 13.71 -12.50 13.85
C THR A 76 12.31 -11.93 13.66
N PHE A 77 12.00 -11.49 12.44
CA PHE A 77 10.64 -11.12 12.06
C PHE A 77 9.65 -12.28 12.26
N ALA A 78 10.06 -13.53 11.98
CA ALA A 78 9.21 -14.71 12.11
C ALA A 78 8.93 -15.10 13.59
N GLU A 79 9.82 -14.73 14.51
CA GLU A 79 9.55 -14.83 15.96
C GLU A 79 8.60 -13.73 16.44
N TRP A 80 8.54 -12.59 15.73
CA TRP A 80 7.61 -11.50 16.03
C TRP A 80 6.21 -11.73 15.47
N PHE A 81 6.16 -12.17 14.21
CA PHE A 81 4.96 -12.25 13.41
C PHE A 81 4.86 -13.63 12.74
N ALA A 82 3.69 -14.24 12.83
CA ALA A 82 3.26 -15.25 11.88
C ALA A 82 2.67 -14.54 10.66
N PHE A 83 3.52 -14.34 9.63
CA PHE A 83 3.11 -13.65 8.42
C PHE A 83 2.59 -14.63 7.37
N THR A 84 1.49 -14.29 6.70
CA THR A 84 0.96 -15.06 5.58
C THR A 84 0.57 -14.16 4.41
N ALA A 85 0.89 -14.63 3.21
CA ALA A 85 0.53 -14.01 1.94
C ALA A 85 0.62 -15.04 0.80
N SER A 86 -0.52 -15.34 0.18
CA SER A 86 -0.64 -16.41 -0.82
C SER A 86 -0.28 -16.01 -2.26
N SER A 87 -0.17 -14.71 -2.57
CA SER A 87 0.10 -14.25 -3.94
C SER A 87 1.56 -13.83 -4.12
N THR A 88 2.36 -14.50 -4.93
CA THR A 88 3.77 -14.10 -5.17
C THR A 88 3.88 -12.91 -6.12
N THR A 89 3.53 -13.11 -7.40
CA THR A 89 3.73 -12.16 -8.50
C THR A 89 2.76 -10.97 -8.49
N ALA A 90 1.67 -11.06 -7.74
CA ALA A 90 0.65 -10.02 -7.60
C ALA A 90 1.01 -8.95 -6.55
N ARG A 91 2.11 -9.14 -5.79
CA ARG A 91 2.57 -8.20 -4.77
C ARG A 91 3.77 -7.42 -5.29
N SER A 92 3.56 -6.13 -5.57
CA SER A 92 4.65 -5.23 -5.93
C SER A 92 5.15 -4.41 -4.75
N TYR A 93 6.44 -4.08 -4.78
CA TYR A 93 7.10 -3.22 -3.82
C TYR A 93 8.19 -2.38 -4.50
N THR A 94 8.55 -1.26 -3.88
CA THR A 94 9.72 -0.48 -4.28
C THR A 94 10.95 -0.96 -3.51
N ASP A 95 12.03 -1.32 -4.21
CA ASP A 95 13.28 -1.71 -3.57
C ASP A 95 14.13 -0.50 -3.10
N THR A 96 15.26 -0.77 -2.45
CA THR A 96 16.18 0.26 -1.95
C THR A 96 16.73 1.21 -3.03
N ALA A 97 16.68 0.80 -4.31
CA ALA A 97 17.14 1.60 -5.44
C ALA A 97 16.00 2.41 -6.08
N GLY A 98 14.78 2.36 -5.54
CA GLY A 98 13.62 3.01 -6.12
C GLY A 98 13.02 2.26 -7.31
N ILE A 99 13.37 0.99 -7.51
CA ILE A 99 12.91 0.17 -8.63
C ILE A 99 11.68 -0.64 -8.19
N LEU A 100 10.65 -0.66 -9.03
CA LEU A 100 9.47 -1.50 -8.81
C LEU A 100 9.82 -2.99 -9.03
N ARG A 101 9.49 -3.82 -8.05
CA ARG A 101 9.68 -5.28 -8.05
C ARG A 101 8.37 -6.00 -7.83
N ASN A 102 8.31 -7.28 -8.20
CA ASN A 102 7.16 -8.16 -7.94
C ASN A 102 7.59 -9.64 -7.79
N ASP A 103 8.75 -9.86 -7.16
CA ASP A 103 9.48 -11.13 -7.08
C ASP A 103 9.45 -11.77 -5.67
N LEU A 104 8.52 -11.37 -4.81
CA LEU A 104 8.41 -11.90 -3.44
C LEU A 104 7.97 -13.37 -3.41
N ALA A 105 8.68 -14.19 -2.64
CA ALA A 105 8.31 -15.57 -2.36
C ALA A 105 7.03 -15.67 -1.50
N VAL A 106 6.36 -16.82 -1.52
CA VAL A 106 5.17 -17.08 -0.67
C VAL A 106 5.50 -16.75 0.78
N ASP A 107 4.58 -16.08 1.48
CA ASP A 107 4.72 -15.67 2.87
C ASP A 107 5.94 -14.78 3.19
N GLN A 108 6.66 -14.28 2.18
CA GLN A 108 7.70 -13.28 2.40
C GLN A 108 7.05 -11.94 2.76
N PRO A 109 7.44 -11.29 3.88
CA PRO A 109 6.95 -9.97 4.23
C PRO A 109 7.36 -8.94 3.19
N ARG A 110 6.44 -8.03 2.88
CA ARG A 110 6.68 -6.98 1.90
C ARG A 110 7.28 -5.76 2.56
N PHE A 111 8.58 -5.59 2.40
CA PHE A 111 9.28 -4.37 2.80
C PHE A 111 9.40 -3.43 1.61
N ASP A 112 8.87 -2.22 1.76
CA ASP A 112 8.76 -1.22 0.70
C ASP A 112 9.57 0.03 1.07
N TRP A 113 10.20 0.64 0.06
CA TRP A 113 11.02 1.85 0.15
C TRP A 113 10.41 3.07 -0.56
N LEU A 114 9.12 3.00 -0.95
CA LEU A 114 8.43 4.09 -1.64
C LEU A 114 8.55 5.44 -0.92
N ASN A 115 8.64 5.44 0.41
CA ASN A 115 8.75 6.65 1.23
C ASN A 115 10.18 6.98 1.66
N GLY A 116 11.19 6.47 0.94
CA GLY A 116 12.61 6.74 1.20
C GLY A 116 13.21 6.00 2.40
N LYS A 117 12.42 5.15 3.07
CA LYS A 117 12.85 4.32 4.20
C LYS A 117 12.17 2.96 4.17
N ARG A 118 12.76 1.96 4.84
CA ARG A 118 12.26 0.58 4.86
C ARG A 118 11.02 0.46 5.73
N GLN A 119 9.88 0.14 5.16
CA GLN A 119 8.63 -0.03 5.91
C GLN A 119 8.00 -1.38 5.64
N LEU A 120 7.34 -1.97 6.64
CA LEU A 120 6.48 -3.12 6.39
C LEU A 120 5.20 -2.60 5.71
N ALA A 121 4.96 -3.00 4.46
CA ALA A 121 3.73 -2.67 3.76
C ALA A 121 2.72 -3.81 3.96
N LEU A 122 1.51 -3.46 4.41
CA LEU A 122 0.40 -4.40 4.53
C LEU A 122 -0.76 -3.89 3.70
N ASN A 123 -1.33 -4.77 2.89
CA ASN A 123 -2.53 -4.45 2.14
C ASN A 123 -3.58 -5.58 2.13
N GLY A 124 -4.85 -5.17 2.08
CA GLY A 124 -6.05 -5.96 1.91
C GLY A 124 -6.13 -6.58 0.53
N GLN A 125 -7.15 -7.38 0.28
CA GLN A 125 -7.38 -7.92 -1.05
C GLN A 125 -7.70 -6.79 -2.04
N SER A 126 -7.15 -6.87 -3.25
CA SER A 126 -7.56 -6.01 -4.36
C SER A 126 -7.40 -6.74 -5.70
N THR A 127 -8.13 -6.29 -6.71
CA THR A 127 -8.16 -6.92 -8.04
C THR A 127 -7.93 -5.87 -9.10
N ASN A 128 -6.94 -6.08 -9.96
CA ASN A 128 -6.80 -5.29 -11.18
C ASN A 128 -7.62 -5.95 -12.29
N LEU A 129 -8.62 -5.23 -12.81
CA LEU A 129 -9.50 -5.71 -13.87
C LEU A 129 -8.94 -5.52 -15.28
N ILE A 130 -7.89 -4.73 -15.44
CA ILE A 130 -7.21 -4.56 -16.74
C ILE A 130 -6.41 -5.82 -17.01
N ARG A 131 -6.76 -6.55 -18.07
CA ARG A 131 -6.23 -7.91 -18.29
C ARG A 131 -4.77 -7.94 -18.73
N ASN A 132 -4.25 -6.87 -19.31
CA ASN A 132 -2.89 -6.84 -19.82
C ASN A 132 -2.24 -5.49 -19.53
N ILE A 133 -1.38 -5.46 -18.52
CA ILE A 133 -0.67 -4.22 -18.15
C ILE A 133 0.83 -4.34 -18.37
N THR A 134 1.32 -5.54 -18.67
CA THR A 134 2.72 -5.88 -18.96
C THR A 134 3.08 -5.69 -20.44
N MET A 135 2.18 -5.04 -21.21
CA MET A 135 2.35 -4.73 -22.63
C MET A 135 2.50 -5.96 -23.53
N GLN A 136 2.01 -7.12 -23.11
CA GLN A 136 2.11 -8.36 -23.89
C GLN A 136 1.38 -8.20 -25.24
N GLY A 137 2.00 -8.68 -26.31
CA GLY A 137 1.45 -8.60 -27.67
C GLY A 137 1.66 -7.26 -28.39
N ALA A 138 2.26 -6.25 -27.74
CA ALA A 138 2.62 -5.00 -28.40
C ALA A 138 3.84 -5.18 -29.34
N ALA A 139 3.94 -4.35 -30.38
CA ALA A 139 5.10 -4.27 -31.27
C ALA A 139 5.34 -2.84 -31.75
N THR A 140 6.61 -2.44 -31.83
CA THR A 140 7.03 -1.13 -32.36
C THR A 140 6.75 -1.03 -33.86
N GLY A 141 6.51 0.19 -34.35
CA GLY A 141 6.32 0.47 -35.78
C GLY A 141 5.25 1.52 -36.07
N SER A 142 4.99 1.75 -37.36
CA SER A 142 3.93 2.63 -37.86
C SER A 142 2.91 1.79 -38.66
N PRO A 143 1.66 1.62 -38.18
CA PRO A 143 1.09 2.24 -36.98
C PRO A 143 1.50 1.56 -35.65
N GLY A 144 2.21 0.43 -35.72
CA GLY A 144 2.59 -0.41 -34.58
C GLY A 144 1.42 -1.24 -34.03
N ILE A 145 1.72 -2.16 -33.11
CA ILE A 145 0.73 -3.02 -32.45
C ILE A 145 0.62 -2.61 -30.98
N VAL A 146 -0.60 -2.29 -30.54
CA VAL A 146 -0.88 -2.00 -29.12
C VAL A 146 -0.98 -3.30 -28.32
N PRO A 147 -0.83 -3.28 -26.99
CA PRO A 147 -0.92 -4.50 -26.19
C PRO A 147 -2.24 -5.24 -26.42
N ALA A 148 -2.21 -6.57 -26.29
CA ALA A 148 -3.43 -7.38 -26.38
C ALA A 148 -4.50 -6.85 -25.40
N ASN A 149 -5.76 -6.81 -25.84
CA ASN A 149 -6.90 -6.20 -25.16
C ASN A 149 -6.90 -4.68 -25.05
N TRP A 150 -5.92 -3.94 -25.57
CA TRP A 150 -5.99 -2.48 -25.59
C TRP A 150 -6.73 -1.96 -26.82
N PHE A 151 -7.29 -0.76 -26.71
CA PHE A 151 -7.84 -0.01 -27.82
C PHE A 151 -7.26 1.40 -27.82
N VAL A 152 -6.80 1.88 -28.98
CA VAL A 152 -6.29 3.24 -29.14
C VAL A 152 -6.93 3.90 -30.36
N SER A 153 -7.76 4.91 -30.10
CA SER A 153 -8.28 5.84 -31.10
C SER A 153 -7.45 7.12 -31.11
N ILE A 154 -7.12 7.61 -32.30
CA ILE A 154 -6.38 8.85 -32.50
C ILE A 154 -7.28 9.86 -33.25
N PRO A 155 -6.97 11.16 -33.18
CA PRO A 155 -7.65 12.16 -33.99
C PRO A 155 -7.52 11.86 -35.49
N THR A 156 -8.56 12.18 -36.25
CA THR A 156 -8.55 12.10 -37.71
C THR A 156 -7.48 13.04 -38.26
N GLY A 157 -6.73 12.61 -39.28
CA GLY A 157 -5.62 13.38 -39.87
C GLY A 157 -4.28 13.19 -39.14
N CYS A 158 -4.25 12.43 -38.04
CA CYS A 158 -3.03 12.02 -37.35
C CYS A 158 -2.64 10.57 -37.66
N SER A 159 -1.38 10.24 -37.42
CA SER A 159 -0.81 8.89 -37.46
C SER A 159 -0.30 8.50 -36.07
N ARG A 160 -0.44 7.21 -35.73
CA ARG A 160 0.14 6.62 -34.52
C ARG A 160 1.45 5.91 -34.86
N THR A 161 2.41 5.92 -33.95
CA THR A 161 3.60 5.06 -34.01
C THR A 161 3.91 4.56 -32.62
N ILE A 162 4.15 3.25 -32.47
CA ILE A 162 4.68 2.70 -31.23
C ILE A 162 6.21 2.78 -31.31
N THR A 163 6.79 3.65 -30.50
CA THR A 163 8.22 4.00 -30.61
C THR A 163 9.11 3.16 -29.69
N ASN A 164 8.56 2.63 -28.61
CA ASN A 164 9.28 1.82 -27.64
C ASN A 164 8.32 0.94 -26.83
N ILE A 165 8.78 -0.26 -26.47
CA ILE A 165 8.15 -1.18 -25.53
C ILE A 165 9.29 -1.75 -24.68
N GLY A 166 9.16 -1.73 -23.36
CA GLY A 166 10.24 -2.20 -22.51
C GLY A 166 9.97 -1.96 -21.04
N THR A 167 11.04 -1.74 -20.28
CA THR A 167 10.95 -1.42 -18.85
C THR A 167 11.65 -0.10 -18.54
N PHE A 168 11.09 0.64 -17.59
CA PHE A 168 11.69 1.84 -17.02
C PHE A 168 11.49 1.83 -15.51
N ASN A 169 12.57 1.83 -14.72
CA ASN A 169 12.53 1.69 -13.26
C ASN A 169 11.67 0.50 -12.75
N GLY A 170 11.71 -0.64 -13.47
CA GLY A 170 10.95 -1.85 -13.13
C GLY A 170 9.48 -1.84 -13.58
N VAL A 171 9.04 -0.74 -14.20
CA VAL A 171 7.69 -0.60 -14.76
C VAL A 171 7.69 -1.02 -16.23
N ASP A 172 6.77 -1.88 -16.63
CA ASP A 172 6.57 -2.24 -18.04
C ASP A 172 5.88 -1.05 -18.75
N ILE A 173 6.46 -0.60 -19.86
CA ILE A 173 6.08 0.64 -20.55
C ILE A 173 5.77 0.43 -22.04
N ILE A 174 4.98 1.36 -22.57
CA ILE A 174 4.81 1.60 -24.00
C ILE A 174 4.88 3.10 -24.29
N ASP A 175 5.64 3.48 -25.33
CA ASP A 175 5.74 4.86 -25.80
C ASP A 175 4.92 5.05 -27.08
N ILE A 176 3.83 5.80 -26.98
CA ILE A 176 2.88 6.04 -28.07
C ILE A 176 3.12 7.44 -28.63
N ARG A 177 3.58 7.50 -29.89
CA ARG A 177 3.72 8.75 -30.64
C ARG A 177 2.46 9.01 -31.47
N ILE A 178 2.00 10.26 -31.46
CA ILE A 178 0.92 10.75 -32.32
C ILE A 178 1.44 11.96 -33.06
N THR A 179 1.35 11.94 -34.39
CA THR A 179 1.83 13.02 -35.25
C THR A 179 0.83 13.34 -36.35
N GLY A 180 0.65 14.61 -36.70
CA GLY A 180 -0.10 15.04 -37.88
C GLY A 180 -0.91 16.31 -37.65
N ALA A 181 -1.76 16.64 -38.62
CA ALA A 181 -2.70 17.76 -38.52
C ALA A 181 -4.08 17.20 -38.22
N ALA A 182 -4.54 17.35 -36.98
CA ALA A 182 -5.82 16.84 -36.56
C ALA A 182 -6.95 17.61 -37.25
N SER A 183 -7.80 16.90 -37.99
CA SER A 183 -8.97 17.45 -38.68
C SER A 183 -10.28 17.20 -37.93
N GLY A 184 -10.26 16.36 -36.88
CA GLY A 184 -11.42 16.05 -36.05
C GLY A 184 -11.13 14.98 -34.98
N GLY A 185 -12.05 14.85 -34.02
CA GLY A 185 -11.95 13.84 -32.96
C GLY A 185 -10.90 14.15 -31.88
N GLY A 186 -10.56 13.12 -31.11
CA GLY A 186 -9.65 13.21 -29.96
C GLY A 186 -8.85 11.92 -29.74
N LEU A 187 -7.96 11.95 -28.76
CA LEU A 187 -7.21 10.78 -28.32
C LEU A 187 -8.03 9.97 -27.32
N SER A 188 -8.11 8.65 -27.49
CA SER A 188 -8.62 7.72 -26.48
C SER A 188 -7.74 6.49 -26.44
N ILE A 189 -7.01 6.31 -25.33
CA ILE A 189 -6.24 5.09 -25.02
C ILE A 189 -7.02 4.35 -23.95
N ARG A 190 -7.53 3.17 -24.29
CA ARG A 190 -8.25 2.27 -23.38
C ARG A 190 -7.34 1.08 -23.10
N PRO A 191 -6.75 0.98 -21.90
CA PRO A 191 -5.95 -0.17 -21.53
C PRO A 191 -6.77 -1.46 -21.37
N GLU A 192 -8.10 -1.34 -21.43
CA GLU A 192 -9.03 -2.43 -21.61
C GLU A 192 -10.04 -2.02 -22.69
N GLY A 193 -10.03 -2.70 -23.83
CA GLY A 193 -10.81 -2.36 -25.02
C GLY A 193 -12.22 -2.96 -25.00
N SER A 194 -12.44 -4.01 -24.21
CA SER A 194 -13.78 -4.58 -24.03
C SER A 194 -14.63 -3.70 -23.13
N LEU A 195 -15.82 -3.34 -23.61
CA LEU A 195 -16.77 -2.51 -22.86
C LEU A 195 -17.46 -3.25 -21.71
N THR A 196 -17.35 -4.58 -21.66
CA THR A 196 -18.02 -5.43 -20.66
C THR A 196 -17.07 -6.15 -19.72
N GLN A 197 -15.75 -5.90 -19.84
CA GLN A 197 -14.74 -6.62 -19.07
C GLN A 197 -14.72 -6.26 -17.58
N SER A 198 -15.12 -5.04 -17.22
CA SER A 198 -15.07 -4.56 -15.84
C SER A 198 -16.50 -4.40 -15.32
N PRO A 199 -17.13 -5.49 -14.82
CA PRO A 199 -18.47 -5.43 -14.29
C PRO A 199 -18.52 -4.49 -13.08
N ALA A 200 -19.61 -3.73 -13.01
CA ALA A 200 -19.85 -2.75 -11.98
C ALA A 200 -21.34 -2.74 -11.60
N SER A 201 -21.64 -1.97 -10.56
CA SER A 201 -23.01 -1.71 -10.10
C SER A 201 -23.11 -0.25 -9.67
N PRO A 202 -24.32 0.31 -9.51
CA PRO A 202 -24.50 1.66 -9.00
C PRO A 202 -23.88 1.85 -7.61
N ALA A 203 -23.51 3.09 -7.30
CA ALA A 203 -22.96 3.52 -6.00
C ALA A 203 -21.66 2.80 -5.58
N GLN A 204 -20.84 2.40 -6.55
CA GLN A 204 -19.51 1.84 -6.31
C GLN A 204 -18.44 2.90 -6.53
N ALA A 205 -17.40 2.87 -5.68
CA ALA A 205 -16.19 3.66 -5.88
C ALA A 205 -15.16 2.88 -6.72
N TRP A 206 -14.53 3.56 -7.67
CA TRP A 206 -13.55 2.98 -8.58
C TRP A 206 -12.31 3.87 -8.69
N THR A 207 -11.15 3.26 -8.84
CA THR A 207 -9.89 3.98 -9.09
C THR A 207 -9.21 3.45 -10.33
N PHE A 208 -8.83 4.36 -11.22
CA PHE A 208 -7.96 4.10 -12.37
C PHE A 208 -6.62 4.80 -12.14
N SER A 209 -5.53 4.05 -12.21
CA SER A 209 -4.17 4.57 -12.06
C SER A 209 -3.28 4.12 -13.21
N ALA A 210 -2.26 4.90 -13.54
CA ALA A 210 -1.22 4.52 -14.48
C ALA A 210 0.05 5.32 -14.20
N PHE A 211 1.22 4.74 -14.49
CA PHE A 211 2.42 5.54 -14.65
C PHE A 211 2.36 6.26 -15.99
N ALA A 212 2.65 7.56 -15.98
CA ALA A 212 2.67 8.37 -17.19
C ALA A 212 3.86 9.32 -17.20
N GLN A 213 4.39 9.57 -18.39
CA GLN A 213 5.36 10.64 -18.66
C GLN A 213 5.16 11.16 -20.07
N VAL A 214 5.32 12.47 -20.22
CA VAL A 214 5.34 13.12 -21.52
C VAL A 214 6.79 13.25 -21.96
N LEU A 215 7.16 12.55 -23.02
CA LEU A 215 8.53 12.55 -23.56
C LEU A 215 8.72 13.63 -24.60
N THR A 216 7.64 14.02 -25.29
CA THR A 216 7.64 15.06 -26.32
C THR A 216 6.25 15.67 -26.41
N ASP A 217 6.19 17.00 -26.56
CA ASP A 217 5.00 17.77 -26.88
C ASP A 217 5.39 18.98 -27.76
N VAL A 218 5.47 18.78 -29.06
CA VAL A 218 5.75 19.85 -30.00
C VAL A 218 4.44 20.52 -30.40
N GLY A 219 4.33 21.82 -30.16
CA GLY A 219 3.14 22.62 -30.50
C GLY A 219 2.11 22.76 -29.38
N GLY A 220 2.38 22.24 -28.18
CA GLY A 220 1.50 22.40 -27.01
C GLY A 220 0.19 21.63 -27.14
N SER A 221 0.21 20.46 -27.78
CA SER A 221 -0.98 19.64 -28.05
C SER A 221 -1.50 18.94 -26.78
N MET A 222 -0.69 18.89 -25.72
CA MET A 222 -0.94 18.12 -24.49
C MET A 222 -1.60 18.92 -23.36
N THR A 223 -2.43 19.92 -23.65
CA THR A 223 -3.04 20.75 -22.60
C THR A 223 -4.27 20.13 -21.93
N ASP A 224 -4.82 19.06 -22.52
CA ASP A 224 -6.12 18.51 -22.13
C ASP A 224 -6.12 16.99 -22.03
N LEU A 225 -4.97 16.37 -21.69
CA LEU A 225 -4.95 14.94 -21.41
C LEU A 225 -5.28 14.65 -19.94
N ARG A 226 -6.19 13.70 -19.76
CA ARG A 226 -6.67 13.27 -18.45
C ARG A 226 -6.89 11.77 -18.40
N MET A 227 -7.00 11.26 -17.18
CA MET A 227 -7.47 9.90 -16.93
C MET A 227 -8.94 9.96 -16.55
N ALA A 228 -9.74 9.08 -17.13
CA ALA A 228 -11.18 9.06 -16.92
C ALA A 228 -11.68 7.63 -16.70
N ILE A 229 -12.84 7.54 -16.06
CA ILE A 229 -13.59 6.30 -15.88
C ILE A 229 -15.00 6.53 -16.40
N LEU A 230 -15.42 5.80 -17.44
CA LEU A 230 -16.81 5.84 -17.90
C LEU A 230 -17.64 4.82 -17.14
N ALA A 231 -18.89 5.16 -16.85
CA ALA A 231 -19.91 4.22 -16.43
C ALA A 231 -20.79 3.87 -17.63
N LEU A 232 -20.99 2.59 -17.87
CA LEU A 232 -21.79 2.05 -18.97
C LEU A 232 -22.99 1.27 -18.43
N ASP A 233 -24.10 1.29 -19.16
CA ASP A 233 -25.26 0.44 -18.89
C ASP A 233 -25.08 -0.99 -19.42
N ALA A 234 -26.13 -1.81 -19.35
CA ALA A 234 -26.12 -3.19 -19.84
C ALA A 234 -26.02 -3.31 -21.38
N GLY A 235 -26.33 -2.25 -22.11
CA GLY A 235 -26.22 -2.09 -23.57
C GLY A 235 -24.87 -1.50 -24.02
N PRO A 236 -23.82 -1.67 -23.22
CA PRO A 236 -22.60 -0.84 -23.15
C PRO A 236 -22.68 0.64 -23.57
N VAL A 237 -23.79 1.32 -23.31
CA VAL A 237 -23.94 2.75 -23.60
C VAL A 237 -23.42 3.58 -22.43
N GLN A 238 -22.66 4.64 -22.71
CA GLN A 238 -22.19 5.56 -21.68
C GLN A 238 -23.36 6.28 -21.03
N ILE A 239 -23.46 6.17 -19.70
CA ILE A 239 -24.48 6.81 -18.87
C ILE A 239 -23.88 7.78 -17.83
N GLY A 240 -22.56 7.77 -17.70
CA GLY A 240 -21.82 8.69 -16.84
C GLY A 240 -20.33 8.62 -17.11
N ALA A 241 -19.61 9.61 -16.60
CA ALA A 241 -18.17 9.64 -16.61
C ALA A 241 -17.66 10.41 -15.39
N ASP A 242 -16.55 9.94 -14.84
CA ASP A 242 -15.67 10.78 -14.05
C ASP A 242 -14.45 11.12 -14.91
N ASP A 243 -14.42 12.37 -15.34
CA ASP A 243 -13.37 12.97 -16.12
C ASP A 243 -12.39 13.63 -15.15
N GLY A 244 -11.41 12.86 -14.67
CA GLY A 244 -10.40 13.35 -13.73
C GLY A 244 -9.74 14.65 -14.18
N PRO A 245 -9.01 15.34 -13.29
CA PRO A 245 -8.36 16.58 -13.66
C PRO A 245 -7.34 16.37 -14.79
N ASN A 246 -6.99 17.45 -15.48
CA ASN A 246 -5.93 17.45 -16.50
C ASN A 246 -4.57 17.22 -15.83
N GLN A 247 -4.27 15.96 -15.54
CA GLN A 247 -3.09 15.51 -14.82
C GLN A 247 -1.93 15.16 -15.76
N ILE A 248 -2.18 14.96 -17.06
CA ILE A 248 -1.13 14.64 -18.03
C ILE A 248 -0.86 15.90 -18.85
N VAL A 249 0.17 16.63 -18.47
CA VAL A 249 0.56 17.91 -19.08
C VAL A 249 1.93 17.82 -19.75
N ALA A 250 2.28 18.79 -20.60
CA ALA A 250 3.53 18.80 -21.38
C ALA A 250 4.82 18.55 -20.56
N ALA A 251 4.85 18.98 -19.29
CA ALA A 251 5.97 18.78 -18.37
C ALA A 251 5.79 17.59 -17.40
N GLN A 252 4.85 16.69 -17.68
CA GLN A 252 4.54 15.56 -16.80
C GLN A 252 5.75 14.64 -16.68
N SER A 253 6.37 14.67 -15.51
CA SER A 253 7.47 13.79 -15.13
C SER A 253 6.96 12.38 -14.86
N TRP A 254 7.88 11.41 -14.85
CA TRP A 254 7.53 10.02 -14.55
C TRP A 254 6.97 9.87 -13.14
N SER A 255 5.67 9.65 -13.05
CA SER A 255 4.95 9.39 -11.79
C SER A 255 3.71 8.55 -12.02
N ARG A 256 3.22 7.89 -10.96
CA ARG A 256 1.93 7.21 -10.98
C ARG A 256 0.81 8.21 -10.71
N LEU A 257 -0.05 8.41 -11.69
CA LEU A 257 -1.24 9.24 -11.61
C LEU A 257 -2.44 8.38 -11.23
N GLN A 258 -3.50 9.00 -10.69
CA GLN A 258 -4.77 8.33 -10.41
C GLN A 258 -5.98 9.24 -10.66
N ASN A 259 -7.08 8.62 -11.08
CA ASN A 259 -8.41 9.19 -11.07
C ASN A 259 -9.36 8.29 -10.26
N GLU A 260 -10.25 8.90 -9.49
CA GLU A 260 -11.21 8.21 -8.63
C GLU A 260 -12.63 8.58 -9.10
N TYR A 261 -13.47 7.57 -9.38
CA TYR A 261 -14.90 7.75 -9.58
C TYR A 261 -15.60 7.40 -8.25
N PRO A 262 -16.01 8.39 -7.44
CA PRO A 262 -16.43 8.14 -6.05
C PRO A 262 -17.72 7.33 -5.93
N ALA A 263 -18.64 7.49 -6.89
CA ALA A 263 -19.90 6.76 -6.94
C ALA A 263 -20.42 6.67 -8.38
N THR A 264 -20.48 5.46 -8.93
CA THR A 264 -21.10 5.17 -10.23
C THR A 264 -22.61 5.49 -10.22
N PRO A 265 -23.18 5.98 -11.35
CA PRO A 265 -24.58 6.38 -11.45
C PRO A 265 -25.53 5.17 -11.41
N ALA A 266 -26.83 5.46 -11.27
CA ALA A 266 -27.88 4.46 -11.45
C ALA A 266 -27.76 3.75 -12.80
N ASN A 267 -28.17 2.48 -12.86
CA ASN A 267 -28.10 1.62 -14.04
C ASN A 267 -26.69 1.24 -14.54
N THR A 268 -25.62 1.60 -13.82
CA THR A 268 -24.27 1.15 -14.14
C THR A 268 -24.18 -0.38 -14.12
N ALA A 269 -23.72 -0.97 -15.22
CA ALA A 269 -23.41 -2.39 -15.35
C ALA A 269 -21.92 -2.65 -15.59
N TYR A 270 -21.20 -1.68 -16.17
CA TYR A 270 -19.76 -1.77 -16.42
C TYR A 270 -19.05 -0.44 -16.21
N VAL A 271 -17.74 -0.48 -16.00
CA VAL A 271 -16.86 0.69 -16.04
C VAL A 271 -15.75 0.53 -17.07
N LEU A 272 -15.24 1.64 -17.61
CA LEU A 272 -14.19 1.63 -18.63
C LEU A 272 -13.11 2.67 -18.30
N PRO A 273 -11.85 2.26 -18.08
CA PRO A 273 -10.74 3.19 -17.89
C PRO A 273 -10.22 3.70 -19.23
N LEU A 274 -9.92 4.99 -19.30
CA LEU A 274 -9.27 5.59 -20.47
C LEU A 274 -8.33 6.73 -20.09
N ILE A 275 -7.27 6.88 -20.87
CA ILE A 275 -6.50 8.13 -20.99
C ILE A 275 -7.04 8.84 -22.23
N THR A 276 -7.54 10.07 -22.07
CA THR A 276 -8.27 10.76 -23.12
C THR A 276 -7.89 12.21 -23.24
N SER A 277 -8.03 12.76 -24.44
CA SER A 277 -8.24 14.20 -24.57
C SER A 277 -9.59 14.56 -23.94
N GLY A 278 -9.65 15.68 -23.23
CA GLY A 278 -10.87 16.20 -22.61
C GLY A 278 -11.87 16.72 -23.64
N THR A 279 -12.67 17.71 -23.22
CA THR A 279 -13.75 18.26 -24.07
C THR A 279 -13.23 19.14 -25.20
N THR A 280 -11.94 19.49 -25.20
CA THR A 280 -11.35 20.33 -26.23
C THR A 280 -11.03 19.49 -27.46
N SER A 281 -11.77 19.73 -28.56
CA SER A 281 -11.46 19.13 -29.86
C SER A 281 -10.00 19.44 -30.27
N TRP A 282 -9.32 18.44 -30.83
CA TRP A 282 -8.00 18.64 -31.40
C TRP A 282 -8.05 19.12 -32.86
N ALA A 283 -9.25 19.30 -33.43
CA ALA A 283 -9.42 19.81 -34.79
C ALA A 283 -8.67 21.15 -35.01
N GLY A 284 -7.96 21.24 -36.12
CA GLY A 284 -7.14 22.40 -36.49
C GLY A 284 -5.78 22.47 -35.80
N LYS A 285 -5.45 21.52 -34.92
CA LYS A 285 -4.16 21.50 -34.21
C LYS A 285 -3.15 20.61 -34.95
N THR A 286 -1.90 21.07 -35.02
CA THR A 286 -0.78 20.18 -35.31
C THR A 286 -0.43 19.44 -34.02
N VAL A 287 -0.28 18.12 -34.12
CA VAL A 287 0.06 17.23 -33.02
C VAL A 287 1.42 16.61 -33.32
N ASP A 288 2.34 16.67 -32.38
CA ASP A 288 3.52 15.79 -32.32
C ASP A 288 3.88 15.56 -30.86
N MET A 289 3.37 14.45 -30.33
CA MET A 289 3.52 14.09 -28.93
C MET A 289 4.01 12.65 -28.79
N VAL A 290 4.72 12.38 -27.69
CA VAL A 290 5.06 11.02 -27.24
C VAL A 290 4.63 10.87 -25.79
N LEU A 291 3.64 10.02 -25.56
CA LEU A 291 3.16 9.65 -24.22
C LEU A 291 3.71 8.27 -23.86
N ARG A 292 4.45 8.20 -22.76
CA ARG A 292 4.83 6.96 -22.10
C ARG A 292 3.74 6.56 -21.12
N VAL A 293 3.24 5.33 -21.24
CA VAL A 293 2.25 4.74 -20.33
C VAL A 293 2.83 3.46 -19.74
N GLY A 294 2.68 3.27 -18.43
CA GLY A 294 3.13 2.07 -17.74
C GLY A 294 2.15 1.54 -16.70
N LEU A 295 2.03 0.21 -16.64
CA LEU A 295 1.25 -0.55 -15.65
C LEU A 295 -0.10 0.10 -15.25
N PRO A 296 -1.02 0.37 -16.20
CA PRO A 296 -2.36 0.87 -15.86
C PRO A 296 -3.11 -0.12 -14.96
N GLN A 297 -3.95 0.35 -14.04
CA GLN A 297 -4.66 -0.48 -13.08
C GLN A 297 -6.04 0.09 -12.78
N LEU A 298 -7.07 -0.76 -12.89
CA LEU A 298 -8.45 -0.42 -12.52
C LEU A 298 -8.90 -1.32 -11.37
N GLU A 299 -9.35 -0.71 -10.29
CA GLU A 299 -9.75 -1.40 -9.05
C GLU A 299 -11.09 -0.85 -8.55
N GLN A 300 -11.94 -1.73 -8.04
CA GLN A 300 -13.14 -1.33 -7.29
C GLN A 300 -12.74 -0.92 -5.87
N SER A 301 -12.14 0.26 -5.76
CA SER A 301 -11.58 0.82 -4.54
C SER A 301 -11.59 2.34 -4.62
N PRO A 302 -11.76 3.07 -3.50
CA PRO A 302 -11.63 4.53 -3.46
C PRO A 302 -10.17 5.03 -3.34
N PHE A 303 -9.19 4.20 -3.67
CA PHE A 303 -7.76 4.53 -3.65
C PHE A 303 -6.98 3.58 -4.56
N MET A 304 -5.81 4.02 -5.06
CA MET A 304 -4.90 3.13 -5.78
C MET A 304 -4.15 2.21 -4.81
N SER A 305 -4.23 0.89 -5.03
CA SER A 305 -3.38 -0.05 -4.30
C SER A 305 -2.01 -0.20 -4.99
N PRO A 306 -1.02 -0.89 -4.37
CA PRO A 306 0.21 -1.26 -5.08
C PRO A 306 -0.11 -1.95 -6.42
N VAL A 307 0.83 -1.88 -7.37
CA VAL A 307 0.61 -2.49 -8.69
C VAL A 307 0.37 -3.99 -8.56
N ILE A 308 -0.66 -4.46 -9.23
CA ILE A 308 -1.01 -5.87 -9.42
C ILE A 308 -0.81 -6.16 -10.90
N LYS A 309 0.34 -6.80 -11.23
CA LYS A 309 0.66 -7.15 -12.63
C LYS A 309 -0.31 -8.19 -13.16
N THR A 310 -0.83 -7.93 -14.35
CA THR A 310 -1.76 -8.78 -15.10
C THR A 310 -1.21 -9.07 -16.49
N THR A 311 -1.43 -10.29 -16.98
CA THR A 311 -1.04 -10.70 -18.33
C THR A 311 -2.07 -11.70 -18.87
N GLY A 312 -2.99 -11.22 -19.69
CA GLY A 312 -4.06 -12.02 -20.31
C GLY A 312 -5.35 -12.11 -19.50
N SER A 313 -5.32 -11.93 -18.18
CA SER A 313 -6.50 -11.99 -17.30
C SER A 313 -6.39 -11.02 -16.12
N ALA A 314 -7.55 -10.69 -15.54
CA ALA A 314 -7.60 -9.98 -14.26
C ALA A 314 -6.92 -10.81 -13.17
N VAL A 315 -6.23 -10.16 -12.24
CA VAL A 315 -5.50 -10.80 -11.13
C VAL A 315 -5.91 -10.16 -9.82
N THR A 316 -6.16 -11.02 -8.84
CA THR A 316 -6.44 -10.65 -7.46
C THR A 316 -5.19 -10.82 -6.62
N ARG A 317 -4.75 -9.76 -5.96
CA ARG A 317 -3.78 -9.84 -4.87
C ARG A 317 -4.52 -10.20 -3.59
N ALA A 318 -4.12 -11.29 -2.95
CA ALA A 318 -4.68 -11.69 -1.67
C ALA A 318 -4.31 -10.72 -0.53
N ILE A 319 -5.09 -10.77 0.55
CA ILE A 319 -4.80 -10.04 1.77
C ILE A 319 -3.48 -10.50 2.39
N GLU A 320 -2.67 -9.55 2.84
CA GLU A 320 -1.47 -9.81 3.65
C GLU A 320 -1.86 -9.87 5.14
N SER A 321 -1.27 -10.79 5.88
CA SER A 321 -1.57 -10.98 7.30
C SER A 321 -0.29 -10.97 8.12
N ALA A 322 -0.22 -10.11 9.13
CA ALA A 322 0.85 -10.08 10.12
C ALA A 322 0.26 -10.35 11.51
N ARG A 323 0.03 -11.62 11.83
CA ARG A 323 -0.40 -12.02 13.18
C ARG A 323 0.77 -11.89 14.14
N MET A 324 0.57 -11.25 15.29
CA MET A 324 1.59 -11.18 16.32
C MET A 324 1.85 -12.56 16.93
N SER A 325 3.07 -12.83 17.37
CA SER A 325 3.43 -14.13 17.94
C SER A 325 2.75 -14.35 19.31
N PRO A 326 2.63 -15.61 19.77
CA PRO A 326 2.03 -15.91 21.07
C PRO A 326 2.66 -15.17 22.25
N VAL A 327 3.96 -14.85 22.17
CA VAL A 327 4.67 -14.04 23.17
C VAL A 327 4.06 -12.63 23.27
N ILE A 328 3.80 -11.99 22.14
CA ILE A 328 3.22 -10.65 22.09
C ILE A 328 1.75 -10.69 22.50
N GLU A 329 1.00 -11.68 22.03
CA GLU A 329 -0.41 -11.91 22.42
C GLU A 329 -0.52 -12.08 23.95
N ALA A 330 0.38 -12.83 24.58
CA ALA A 330 0.41 -13.01 26.03
C ALA A 330 0.71 -11.72 26.80
N ILE A 331 1.57 -10.83 26.29
CA ILE A 331 1.80 -9.51 26.91
C ILE A 331 0.52 -8.67 26.85
N LEU A 332 -0.15 -8.67 25.70
CA LEU A 332 -1.39 -7.91 25.50
C LEU A 332 -2.58 -8.48 26.28
N GLN A 333 -2.56 -9.75 26.68
CA GLN A 333 -3.60 -10.36 27.52
C GLN A 333 -3.51 -9.97 29.00
N ARG A 334 -2.40 -9.37 29.45
CA ARG A 334 -2.23 -8.91 30.85
C ARG A 334 -3.31 -7.90 31.25
N SER A 335 -3.43 -7.67 32.56
CA SER A 335 -4.35 -6.67 33.12
C SER A 335 -3.99 -5.23 32.74
N ALA A 336 -2.74 -4.98 32.37
CA ALA A 336 -2.27 -3.70 31.86
C ALA A 336 -1.27 -3.90 30.72
N ALA A 337 -1.37 -3.05 29.68
CA ALA A 337 -0.41 -2.99 28.59
C ALA A 337 -0.50 -1.64 27.86
N SER A 338 0.51 -1.35 27.05
CA SER A 338 0.47 -0.27 26.07
C SER A 338 0.95 -0.74 24.72
N VAL A 339 0.38 -0.23 23.65
CA VAL A 339 0.79 -0.45 22.27
C VAL A 339 0.95 0.88 21.56
N VAL A 340 2.02 1.01 20.78
CA VAL A 340 2.29 2.16 19.93
C VAL A 340 2.56 1.65 18.52
N VAL A 341 1.97 2.31 17.52
CA VAL A 341 2.18 2.03 16.10
C VAL A 341 2.55 3.32 15.40
N ARG A 342 3.57 3.28 14.53
CA ARG A 342 3.93 4.39 13.65
C ARG A 342 3.97 3.93 12.21
N GLY A 343 3.74 4.85 11.28
CA GLY A 343 3.78 4.56 9.86
C GLY A 343 3.49 5.76 8.98
N GLN A 344 3.24 5.50 7.70
CA GLN A 344 2.93 6.50 6.69
C GLN A 344 1.92 5.94 5.67
N ASN A 345 1.26 6.84 4.93
CA ASN A 345 0.42 6.51 3.78
C ASN A 345 -0.62 5.42 4.05
N MET A 346 -1.48 5.66 5.05
CA MET A 346 -2.69 4.85 5.21
C MET A 346 -3.62 5.16 4.04
N LEU A 347 -3.80 4.20 3.13
CA LEU A 347 -4.55 4.37 1.89
C LEU A 347 -6.06 4.47 2.12
N ARG A 348 -6.55 3.90 3.23
CA ARG A 348 -7.96 4.01 3.62
C ARG A 348 -8.17 5.08 4.67
N GLY A 349 -9.26 5.84 4.53
CA GLY A 349 -9.77 6.70 5.60
C GLY A 349 -10.15 5.91 6.87
N GLN A 350 -10.58 4.65 6.70
CA GLN A 350 -10.85 3.70 7.78
C GLN A 350 -9.90 2.51 7.72
N GLY A 351 -9.20 2.20 8.81
CA GLY A 351 -8.29 1.07 8.88
C GLY A 351 -8.11 0.55 10.30
N THR A 352 -7.77 -0.72 10.43
CA THR A 352 -7.39 -1.33 11.71
C THR A 352 -5.87 -1.32 11.80
N PHE A 353 -5.31 -0.73 12.87
CA PHE A 353 -3.88 -0.78 13.13
C PHE A 353 -3.52 -2.00 13.96
N ILE A 354 -4.28 -2.25 15.04
CA ILE A 354 -4.11 -3.42 15.91
C ILE A 354 -5.47 -4.06 16.11
N GLY A 355 -5.69 -5.21 15.48
CA GLY A 355 -6.96 -5.92 15.49
C GLY A 355 -6.90 -7.24 16.23
N GLY A 356 -8.05 -7.71 16.68
CA GLY A 356 -8.26 -9.01 17.33
C GLY A 356 -8.60 -10.13 16.35
N GLY A 357 -8.98 -11.29 16.88
CA GLY A 357 -9.35 -12.49 16.11
C GLY A 357 -10.63 -12.34 15.28
N ALA A 358 -11.59 -11.53 15.75
CA ALA A 358 -12.84 -11.28 15.06
C ALA A 358 -13.11 -9.77 14.97
N SER A 359 -14.15 -9.26 15.61
CA SER A 359 -14.58 -7.87 15.56
C SER A 359 -13.90 -6.96 16.58
N GLN A 360 -13.01 -7.49 17.43
CA GLN A 360 -12.28 -6.71 18.43
C GLN A 360 -11.14 -5.92 17.79
N ALA A 361 -10.86 -4.72 18.27
CA ALA A 361 -9.68 -3.95 17.87
C ALA A 361 -9.12 -3.19 19.06
N LEU A 362 -7.80 -3.12 19.19
CA LEU A 362 -7.16 -2.21 20.14
C LEU A 362 -7.00 -0.82 19.52
N LEU A 363 -6.75 -0.77 18.20
CA LEU A 363 -6.53 0.46 17.45
C LEU A 363 -7.17 0.39 16.07
N ARG A 364 -8.14 1.29 15.82
CA ARG A 364 -8.84 1.43 14.54
C ARG A 364 -9.20 2.90 14.27
N SER A 365 -9.28 3.28 13.00
CA SER A 365 -9.85 4.56 12.54
C SER A 365 -11.23 4.40 11.89
N ASN A 366 -12.00 5.48 11.91
CA ASN A 366 -13.29 5.63 11.23
C ASN A 366 -13.27 6.87 10.30
N THR A 367 -14.37 7.15 9.59
CA THR A 367 -14.44 8.25 8.61
C THR A 367 -14.32 9.65 9.25
N SER A 368 -14.72 9.79 10.51
CA SER A 368 -14.77 11.06 11.23
C SER A 368 -13.50 11.35 12.04
N GLY A 369 -12.51 10.46 12.00
CA GLY A 369 -11.29 10.54 12.79
C GLY A 369 -10.90 9.20 13.39
N PHE A 370 -10.10 9.26 14.44
CA PHE A 370 -9.71 8.06 15.19
C PHE A 370 -10.95 7.41 15.86
N LEU A 371 -10.76 6.20 16.41
CA LEU A 371 -11.60 5.43 17.37
C LEU A 371 -12.38 4.25 16.78
N PRO A 372 -12.50 3.10 17.50
CA PRO A 372 -12.27 2.86 18.94
C PRO A 372 -11.36 1.66 19.28
N VAL A 373 -11.07 1.49 20.57
CA VAL A 373 -10.93 0.14 21.16
C VAL A 373 -12.29 -0.55 21.01
N ILE A 374 -12.40 -1.55 20.15
CA ILE A 374 -13.64 -2.27 19.86
C ILE A 374 -13.66 -3.59 20.62
N ASP A 375 -14.81 -3.91 21.19
CA ASP A 375 -15.14 -5.27 21.61
C ASP A 375 -16.48 -5.68 21.01
N GLY A 376 -16.45 -6.64 20.08
CA GLY A 376 -17.63 -7.02 19.33
C GLY A 376 -18.15 -5.89 18.41
N SER A 377 -19.42 -5.54 18.56
CA SER A 377 -20.04 -4.39 17.90
C SER A 377 -19.94 -3.08 18.70
N SER A 378 -19.38 -3.13 19.92
CA SER A 378 -19.38 -2.00 20.85
C SER A 378 -18.12 -1.15 20.68
N SER A 379 -18.32 0.16 20.46
CA SER A 379 -17.27 1.16 20.58
C SER A 379 -17.03 1.44 22.06
N LEU A 380 -15.89 0.98 22.59
CA LEU A 380 -15.64 1.08 24.01
C LEU A 380 -15.07 2.44 24.43
N LEU A 381 -14.23 3.07 23.61
CA LEU A 381 -13.59 4.34 23.95
C LEU A 381 -13.37 5.23 22.73
N GLY A 382 -13.70 6.52 22.89
CA GLY A 382 -13.49 7.63 21.96
C GLY A 382 -12.33 8.57 22.32
N GLY A 383 -11.79 9.36 21.37
CA GLY A 383 -10.60 10.22 21.43
C GLY A 383 -10.15 10.81 20.07
N GLY A 384 -9.68 12.06 20.05
CA GLY A 384 -8.94 12.70 18.94
C GLY A 384 -9.68 12.98 17.62
N SER A 385 -10.12 14.23 17.41
CA SER A 385 -10.39 14.79 16.07
C SER A 385 -9.06 15.28 15.47
N ALA A 386 -8.72 14.83 14.26
CA ALA A 386 -7.50 15.27 13.57
C ALA A 386 -7.57 14.88 12.07
N PRO A 387 -6.74 15.50 11.18
CA PRO A 387 -6.90 15.37 9.72
C PRO A 387 -6.74 13.93 9.22
N ALA A 388 -7.25 13.70 8.00
CA ALA A 388 -7.31 12.41 7.34
C ALA A 388 -5.96 11.66 7.34
N TRP A 389 -6.03 10.32 7.49
CA TRP A 389 -4.86 9.43 7.53
C TRP A 389 -4.16 9.28 6.17
N ALA A 390 -4.87 9.62 5.09
CA ALA A 390 -4.33 9.64 3.75
C ALA A 390 -3.20 10.67 3.64
N ALA A 391 -2.06 10.25 3.07
CA ALA A 391 -0.90 11.08 2.75
C ALA A 391 -0.13 11.74 3.92
N SER A 392 -0.30 11.29 5.17
CA SER A 392 0.49 11.80 6.30
C SER A 392 1.25 10.71 7.05
N THR A 393 2.38 11.09 7.64
CA THR A 393 3.04 10.28 8.67
C THR A 393 2.12 10.19 9.89
N PHE A 394 1.99 9.02 10.47
CA PHE A 394 1.12 8.80 11.61
C PHE A 394 1.83 8.10 12.75
N GLY A 395 1.34 8.36 13.95
CA GLY A 395 1.61 7.55 15.11
C GLY A 395 0.39 7.51 16.00
N THR A 396 0.08 6.33 16.51
CA THR A 396 -1.11 6.07 17.32
C THR A 396 -0.76 5.12 18.44
N PHE A 397 -1.53 5.18 19.52
CA PHE A 397 -1.30 4.36 20.69
C PHE A 397 -2.60 4.01 21.40
N ALA A 398 -2.59 2.86 22.07
CA ALA A 398 -3.58 2.46 23.05
C ALA A 398 -2.87 2.00 24.31
N ALA A 399 -3.46 2.26 25.47
CA ALA A 399 -2.99 1.76 26.73
C ALA A 399 -4.17 1.45 27.64
N PHE A 400 -4.03 0.45 28.50
CA PHE A 400 -5.08 0.06 29.42
C PHE A 400 -4.49 -0.52 30.70
N ASP A 401 -5.28 -0.45 31.77
CA ASP A 401 -5.12 -1.22 33.00
C ASP A 401 -6.50 -1.69 33.48
N ALA A 402 -6.60 -2.20 34.71
CA ALA A 402 -7.85 -2.70 35.29
C ALA A 402 -8.94 -1.63 35.47
N GLY A 403 -8.57 -0.34 35.49
CA GLY A 403 -9.50 0.75 35.80
C GLY A 403 -9.44 1.93 34.83
N SER A 404 -8.66 1.86 33.76
CA SER A 404 -8.53 2.95 32.79
C SER A 404 -8.11 2.46 31.42
N ARG A 405 -8.68 3.09 30.39
CA ARG A 405 -8.21 2.98 29.01
C ARG A 405 -7.79 4.34 28.47
N ARG A 406 -6.84 4.33 27.55
CA ARG A 406 -6.33 5.48 26.83
C ARG A 406 -6.09 5.12 25.39
N VAL A 407 -6.40 6.06 24.52
CA VAL A 407 -6.11 5.97 23.09
C VAL A 407 -5.74 7.34 22.57
N GLY A 408 -4.87 7.41 21.57
CA GLY A 408 -4.49 8.69 20.99
C GLY A 408 -3.68 8.57 19.71
N ARG A 409 -3.33 9.74 19.17
CA ARG A 409 -2.45 9.90 18.00
C ARG A 409 -1.50 11.07 18.19
N SER A 410 -0.37 11.01 17.50
CA SER A 410 0.57 12.13 17.45
C SER A 410 -0.12 13.39 16.92
N GLY A 411 0.15 14.52 17.58
CA GLY A 411 -0.46 15.81 17.27
C GLY A 411 -1.95 15.95 17.60
N GLY A 412 -2.59 14.94 18.20
CA GLY A 412 -4.01 14.95 18.56
C GLY A 412 -4.28 15.04 20.06
N THR A 413 -5.56 15.07 20.41
CA THR A 413 -6.03 14.91 21.80
C THR A 413 -6.18 13.43 22.15
N ASP A 414 -5.91 13.08 23.41
CA ASP A 414 -6.06 11.71 23.90
C ASP A 414 -7.48 11.47 24.38
N GLY A 415 -8.03 10.30 24.04
CA GLY A 415 -9.24 9.77 24.63
C GLY A 415 -8.92 8.97 25.90
N GLY A 416 -9.81 8.97 26.87
CA GLY A 416 -9.75 8.01 27.97
C GLY A 416 -10.99 7.95 28.83
N ASP A 417 -11.17 6.79 29.46
CA ASP A 417 -12.25 6.50 30.40
C ASP A 417 -11.77 5.53 31.48
N ALA A 418 -12.70 5.10 32.34
CA ALA A 418 -12.48 4.15 33.42
C ALA A 418 -12.90 2.70 33.09
N GLY A 419 -13.00 2.35 31.79
CA GLY A 419 -13.46 1.02 31.38
C GLY A 419 -12.37 -0.05 31.37
N THR A 420 -12.78 -1.31 31.16
CA THR A 420 -11.89 -2.48 31.05
C THR A 420 -11.44 -2.72 29.60
N PRO A 421 -10.25 -3.29 29.36
CA PRO A 421 -9.80 -3.59 27.99
C PRO A 421 -10.67 -4.64 27.28
N PRO A 422 -10.65 -4.76 25.93
CA PRO A 422 -11.48 -5.69 25.17
C PRO A 422 -11.36 -7.13 25.65
N SER A 423 -12.47 -7.82 25.85
CA SER A 423 -12.50 -9.14 26.48
C SER A 423 -11.59 -10.18 25.81
N ASP A 424 -11.50 -10.18 24.48
CA ASP A 424 -10.63 -11.08 23.72
C ASP A 424 -9.40 -10.36 23.15
N ARG A 425 -8.23 -10.83 23.58
CA ARG A 425 -6.89 -10.44 23.08
C ARG A 425 -6.04 -11.68 22.80
N GLY A 426 -6.69 -12.83 22.58
CA GLY A 426 -6.11 -14.14 22.32
C GLY A 426 -5.38 -14.23 20.98
N VAL A 427 -5.84 -13.45 20.01
CA VAL A 427 -5.27 -13.37 18.66
C VAL A 427 -5.15 -11.90 18.28
N ILE A 428 -3.96 -11.46 17.90
CA ILE A 428 -3.71 -10.06 17.54
C ILE A 428 -3.05 -9.95 16.17
N TYR A 429 -3.51 -9.01 15.35
CA TYR A 429 -2.95 -8.70 14.04
C TYR A 429 -2.49 -7.24 13.96
N LEU A 430 -1.41 -7.01 13.23
CA LEU A 430 -1.07 -5.69 12.71
C LEU A 430 -1.84 -5.47 11.40
N GLY A 431 -2.44 -4.28 11.26
CA GLY A 431 -3.02 -3.82 9.99
C GLY A 431 -4.35 -4.47 9.60
N ARG A 432 -4.97 -5.30 10.43
CA ARG A 432 -6.26 -5.93 10.11
C ARG A 432 -6.94 -6.53 11.33
N LEU A 433 -8.18 -6.99 11.13
CA LEU A 433 -8.87 -7.96 11.98
C LEU A 433 -8.62 -9.39 11.47
N GLY A 434 -8.81 -10.41 12.32
CA GLY A 434 -8.75 -11.80 11.88
C GLY A 434 -9.85 -12.14 10.86
N THR A 435 -11.02 -11.50 10.96
CA THR A 435 -12.11 -11.58 9.99
C THR A 435 -12.63 -10.19 9.60
N GLY A 436 -13.20 -10.08 8.40
CA GLY A 436 -13.87 -8.86 7.94
C GLY A 436 -13.03 -7.94 7.04
N PRO A 437 -13.66 -6.90 6.47
CA PRO A 437 -13.10 -6.13 5.35
C PRO A 437 -12.20 -4.96 5.79
N THR A 438 -12.09 -4.69 7.10
CA THR A 438 -11.33 -3.54 7.58
C THR A 438 -9.84 -3.87 7.67
N VAL A 439 -9.08 -3.30 6.73
CA VAL A 439 -7.63 -3.46 6.65
C VAL A 439 -6.98 -2.08 6.74
N GLY A 440 -5.96 -1.96 7.57
CA GLY A 440 -5.05 -0.83 7.61
C GLY A 440 -4.07 -0.90 6.45
N ASP A 441 -4.57 -0.62 5.25
CA ASP A 441 -3.74 -0.54 4.04
C ASP A 441 -2.71 0.58 4.20
N GLY A 442 -1.43 0.26 4.35
CA GLY A 442 -0.41 1.28 4.57
C GLY A 442 1.01 0.76 4.85
N HIS A 443 1.88 1.69 5.21
CA HIS A 443 3.29 1.44 5.48
C HIS A 443 3.59 1.64 6.97
N TYR A 444 4.13 0.61 7.62
CA TYR A 444 4.42 0.59 9.05
C TYR A 444 5.91 0.80 9.30
N ASP A 445 6.21 1.73 10.20
CA ASP A 445 7.56 2.09 10.64
C ASP A 445 7.98 1.33 11.89
N PHE A 446 7.04 1.18 12.82
CA PHE A 446 7.34 0.74 14.18
C PHE A 446 6.12 0.17 14.89
N VAL A 447 6.33 -0.87 15.70
CA VAL A 447 5.39 -1.34 16.72
C VAL A 447 6.14 -1.49 18.04
N GLY A 448 5.62 -0.89 19.11
CA GLY A 448 6.17 -1.02 20.46
C GLY A 448 5.08 -1.49 21.43
N ILE A 449 5.42 -2.44 22.30
CA ILE A 449 4.52 -3.01 23.31
C ILE A 449 5.16 -2.89 24.69
N ALA A 450 4.44 -2.28 25.62
CA ALA A 450 4.82 -2.21 27.03
C ALA A 450 3.98 -3.19 27.86
N PRO A 451 4.56 -3.85 28.88
CA PRO A 451 3.86 -4.80 29.74
C PRO A 451 3.05 -4.13 30.87
N SER A 452 2.94 -2.80 30.80
CA SER A 452 2.25 -1.93 31.74
C SER A 452 1.55 -0.79 30.98
N ARG A 453 0.67 -0.08 31.69
CA ARG A 453 0.10 1.17 31.20
C ARG A 453 1.12 2.31 31.35
N LEU A 454 1.63 2.82 30.23
CA LEU A 454 2.55 3.95 30.23
C LEU A 454 1.80 5.27 30.54
N SER A 455 2.56 6.28 30.96
CA SER A 455 2.03 7.64 31.11
C SER A 455 1.62 8.21 29.74
N ASN A 456 0.62 9.10 29.71
CA ASN A 456 0.17 9.72 28.47
C ASN A 456 1.31 10.50 27.78
N ALA A 457 2.16 11.18 28.57
CA ALA A 457 3.32 11.89 28.04
C ALA A 457 4.28 10.93 27.31
N ARG A 458 4.56 9.77 27.91
CA ARG A 458 5.43 8.76 27.31
C ARG A 458 4.82 8.13 26.05
N LEU A 459 3.51 7.86 26.06
CA LEU A 459 2.80 7.36 24.88
C LEU A 459 2.89 8.34 23.70
N ARG A 460 2.74 9.64 23.95
CA ARG A 460 2.88 10.69 22.94
C ARG A 460 4.30 10.76 22.39
N GLU A 461 5.30 10.69 23.26
CA GLU A 461 6.71 10.67 22.86
C GLU A 461 7.02 9.49 21.93
N LEU A 462 6.58 8.28 22.30
CA LEU A 462 6.77 7.08 21.48
C LEU A 462 5.99 7.12 20.16
N ALA A 463 4.86 7.80 20.13
CA ALA A 463 4.01 7.92 18.96
C ALA A 463 4.48 9.01 17.97
N VAL A 464 5.55 9.75 18.24
CA VAL A 464 6.09 10.70 17.27
C VAL A 464 6.58 9.94 16.02
N PRO A 465 6.02 10.21 14.82
CA PRO A 465 6.47 9.58 13.58
C PRO A 465 7.94 9.88 13.33
N ALA A 466 8.64 8.90 12.76
CA ALA A 466 10.07 9.00 12.45
C ALA A 466 10.35 9.73 11.15
#